data_AF-A0A5N9HCE6-F1
#
_entry.id   AF-A0A5N9HCE6-F1
#
_cell.length_a   1.000
_cell.length_b   1.000
_cell.length_c   1.000
_cell.angle_alpha   90.00
_cell.angle_beta   90.00
_cell.angle_gamma   90.00
#
_symmetry.space_group_name_H-M   'P 1'
#
loop_
_entity.id
_entity.type
_entity.pdbx_description
1 polymer ?
#
loop_
_entity_poly.entity_id
_entity_poly.type
_entity_poly.pdbx_seq_one_letter_code
_entity_poly.pdbx_strand_id
1 'polypeptide(L)'
;MSDTLADSQTQSALDGICMLDMTTGMAGALGAMFLCDNGARVVRLVGHDDEIVRPEPGFALWDRGKEVVMLDSRDLETLHNLWRAADVVIEDIAPGFEKEVMFRAAAKANPNLIRCTISAYGNAGPLLDEPADHDLVMARMGILANQPSF
;
A
#
# COMPACT_ATOMS: atom_id res chain seq x y z
N MET A 1 32.74 -8.44 -36.09
CA MET A 1 32.57 -9.62 -35.23
C MET A 1 32.68 -9.10 -33.79
N SER A 2 31.69 -8.36 -33.30
CA SER A 2 30.44 -8.85 -32.67
C SER A 2 30.73 -9.69 -31.45
N ASP A 3 31.15 -9.03 -30.37
CA ASP A 3 31.14 -9.62 -29.04
C ASP A 3 29.99 -9.01 -28.25
N THR A 4 29.12 -9.94 -27.88
CA THR A 4 27.81 -9.83 -27.24
C THR A 4 27.90 -9.06 -25.93
N LEU A 5 27.44 -7.81 -25.89
CA LEU A 5 26.93 -7.21 -24.66
C LEU A 5 25.61 -7.93 -24.36
N ALA A 6 25.72 -9.12 -23.76
CA ALA A 6 24.58 -9.76 -23.12
C ALA A 6 24.10 -8.78 -22.05
N ASP A 7 22.91 -8.24 -22.27
CA ASP A 7 22.16 -7.40 -21.36
C ASP A 7 22.01 -8.15 -20.04
N SER A 8 22.95 -7.96 -19.10
CA SER A 8 22.76 -8.45 -17.74
C SER A 8 21.69 -7.55 -17.14
N GLN A 9 20.42 -7.91 -17.35
CA GLN A 9 19.33 -7.28 -16.62
C GLN A 9 19.72 -7.32 -15.15
N THR A 10 19.99 -6.14 -14.60
CA THR A 10 20.47 -6.04 -13.23
C THR A 10 19.26 -6.33 -12.37
N GLN A 11 19.18 -7.57 -11.89
CA GLN A 11 18.04 -8.03 -11.12
C GLN A 11 17.93 -7.16 -9.86
N SER A 12 16.80 -6.50 -9.69
CA SER A 12 16.54 -5.68 -8.52
C SER A 12 16.20 -6.54 -7.30
N ALA A 13 16.24 -5.94 -6.11
CA ALA A 13 16.06 -6.68 -4.85
C ALA A 13 14.68 -7.32 -4.71
N LEU A 14 13.66 -6.76 -5.36
CA LEU A 14 12.27 -7.22 -5.27
C LEU A 14 11.72 -7.70 -6.62
N ASP A 15 12.60 -8.04 -7.56
CA ASP A 15 12.17 -8.60 -8.85
C ASP A 15 11.35 -9.89 -8.63
N GLY A 16 10.20 -9.95 -9.28
CA GLY A 16 9.27 -11.07 -9.17
C GLY A 16 8.30 -10.95 -7.98
N ILE A 17 8.42 -9.94 -7.12
CA ILE A 17 7.46 -9.68 -6.05
C ILE A 17 6.26 -8.91 -6.60
N CYS A 18 5.06 -9.42 -6.34
CA CYS A 18 3.79 -8.78 -6.64
C CYS A 18 3.15 -8.23 -5.36
N MET A 19 2.82 -6.94 -5.37
CA MET A 19 2.28 -6.23 -4.22
C MET A 19 0.96 -5.54 -4.56
N LEU A 20 -0.04 -5.70 -3.68
CA LEU A 20 -1.29 -4.95 -3.74
C LEU A 20 -1.24 -3.75 -2.80
N ASP A 21 -1.44 -2.55 -3.35
CA ASP A 21 -1.53 -1.30 -2.60
C ASP A 21 -3.01 -0.91 -2.45
N MET A 22 -3.54 -1.07 -1.24
CA MET A 22 -4.91 -0.69 -0.85
C MET A 22 -4.91 0.54 0.07
N THR A 23 -3.82 1.31 0.06
CA THR A 23 -3.65 2.47 0.94
C THR A 23 -4.27 3.71 0.30
N THR A 24 -4.90 4.53 1.13
CA THR A 24 -5.45 5.81 0.70
C THR A 24 -4.51 6.95 1.05
N GLY A 25 -3.72 6.80 2.13
CA GLY A 25 -2.87 7.85 2.66
C GLY A 25 -1.45 7.91 2.08
N MET A 26 -0.76 9.01 2.39
CA MET A 26 0.63 9.28 1.98
C MET A 26 1.61 8.21 2.45
N ALA A 27 1.49 7.75 3.70
CA ALA A 27 2.46 6.82 4.31
C ALA A 27 2.53 5.49 3.53
N GLY A 28 1.36 4.93 3.19
CA GLY A 28 1.26 3.72 2.38
C GLY A 28 1.74 3.94 0.95
N ALA A 29 1.33 5.04 0.33
CA ALA A 29 1.74 5.35 -1.03
C ALA A 29 3.28 5.49 -1.15
N LEU A 30 3.93 6.14 -0.18
CA LEU A 30 5.39 6.30 -0.11
C LEU A 30 6.10 4.97 0.15
N GLY A 31 5.58 4.13 1.05
CA GLY A 31 6.12 2.79 1.29
C GLY A 31 6.08 1.92 0.03
N ALA A 32 4.92 1.89 -0.64
CA ALA A 32 4.73 1.17 -1.89
C ALA A 32 5.62 1.72 -3.03
N MET A 33 5.83 3.03 -3.09
CA MET A 33 6.76 3.67 -4.02
C MET A 33 8.18 3.13 -3.88
N PHE A 34 8.71 3.02 -2.65
CA PHE A 34 10.06 2.47 -2.44
C PHE A 34 10.17 1.01 -2.88
N LEU A 35 9.13 0.20 -2.67
CA LEU A 35 9.12 -1.19 -3.11
C LEU A 35 9.07 -1.27 -4.65
N CYS A 36 8.26 -0.42 -5.28
CA CYS A 36 8.21 -0.30 -6.73
C CYS A 36 9.57 0.12 -7.32
N ASP A 37 10.24 1.11 -6.73
CA ASP A 37 11.56 1.58 -7.16
C ASP A 37 12.64 0.48 -7.02
N ASN A 38 12.43 -0.50 -6.15
CA ASN A 38 13.31 -1.66 -5.94
C ASN A 38 12.83 -2.91 -6.70
N GLY A 39 12.00 -2.76 -7.72
CA GLY A 39 11.65 -3.82 -8.69
C GLY A 39 10.37 -4.59 -8.39
N ALA A 40 9.68 -4.31 -7.28
CA ALA A 40 8.38 -4.94 -7.03
C ALA A 40 7.35 -4.45 -8.04
N ARG A 41 6.50 -5.36 -8.53
CA ARG A 41 5.29 -5.00 -9.28
C ARG A 41 4.23 -4.55 -8.28
N VAL A 42 3.95 -3.26 -8.24
CA VAL A 42 2.94 -2.69 -7.34
C VAL A 42 1.66 -2.39 -8.10
N VAL A 43 0.56 -3.01 -7.69
CA VAL A 43 -0.78 -2.79 -8.23
C VAL A 43 -1.62 -2.07 -7.17
N ARG A 44 -1.92 -0.80 -7.42
CA ARG A 44 -2.83 -0.03 -6.60
C ARG A 44 -4.27 -0.38 -6.94
N LEU A 45 -5.02 -0.82 -5.93
CA LEU A 45 -6.43 -1.13 -6.05
C LEU A 45 -7.24 0.11 -5.67
N VAL A 46 -8.16 0.51 -6.56
CA VAL A 46 -9.02 1.68 -6.39
C VAL A 46 -10.46 1.19 -6.46
N GLY A 47 -11.32 1.61 -5.53
CA GLY A 47 -12.73 1.22 -5.56
C GLY A 47 -13.39 1.71 -6.86
N HIS A 48 -14.35 0.96 -7.37
CA HIS A 48 -15.03 1.29 -8.64
C HIS A 48 -15.55 2.74 -8.72
N ASP A 49 -16.02 3.27 -7.58
CA ASP A 49 -16.60 4.61 -7.47
C ASP A 49 -15.58 5.67 -6.99
N ASP A 50 -14.32 5.28 -6.74
CA ASP A 50 -13.27 6.17 -6.24
C ASP A 50 -12.52 6.86 -7.39
N GLU A 51 -11.95 8.04 -7.09
CA GLU A 51 -11.09 8.73 -8.04
C GLU A 51 -9.75 8.01 -8.21
N ILE A 52 -9.38 7.72 -9.47
CA ILE A 52 -8.07 7.15 -9.79
C ILE A 52 -6.94 8.10 -9.41
N VAL A 53 -7.09 9.37 -9.77
CA VAL A 53 -6.06 10.39 -9.53
C VAL A 53 -6.34 11.03 -8.19
N ARG A 54 -5.36 10.97 -7.29
CA ARG A 54 -5.46 11.64 -5.99
C ARG A 54 -5.19 13.14 -6.14
N PRO A 55 -5.94 14.01 -5.45
CA PRO A 55 -5.90 15.45 -5.67
C PRO A 55 -4.60 16.09 -5.17
N GLU A 56 -3.92 15.50 -4.18
CA GLU A 56 -2.68 16.07 -3.65
C GLU A 56 -1.51 15.87 -4.63
N PRO A 57 -0.79 16.94 -5.01
CA PRO A 57 0.28 16.87 -6.02
C PRO A 57 1.39 15.84 -5.70
N GLY A 58 1.60 15.54 -4.42
CA GLY A 58 2.58 14.53 -3.98
C GLY A 58 2.30 13.13 -4.54
N PHE A 59 1.03 12.78 -4.80
CA PHE A 59 0.69 11.46 -5.33
C PHE A 59 1.15 11.24 -6.76
N ALA A 60 1.34 12.29 -7.57
CA ALA A 60 1.99 12.14 -8.87
C ALA A 60 3.42 11.58 -8.75
N LEU A 61 4.10 11.89 -7.65
CA LEU A 61 5.41 11.31 -7.32
C LEU A 61 5.27 9.94 -6.67
N TRP A 62 4.42 9.80 -5.64
CA TRP A 62 4.32 8.58 -4.84
C TRP A 62 3.65 7.41 -5.57
N ASP A 63 2.85 7.67 -6.60
CA ASP A 63 2.20 6.63 -7.41
C ASP A 63 2.92 6.33 -8.72
N ARG A 64 4.08 6.94 -8.96
CA ARG A 64 4.91 6.60 -10.13
C ARG A 64 5.22 5.10 -10.14
N GLY A 65 5.27 4.51 -11.33
CA GLY A 65 5.62 3.10 -11.53
C GLY A 65 4.54 2.09 -11.12
N LYS A 66 3.54 2.50 -10.33
CA LYS A 66 2.45 1.61 -9.92
C LYS A 66 1.46 1.41 -11.06
N GLU A 67 1.01 0.17 -11.20
CA GLU A 67 -0.17 -0.15 -11.99
C GLU A 67 -1.43 0.23 -11.20
N VAL A 68 -2.51 0.61 -11.89
CA VAL A 68 -3.79 0.94 -11.24
C VAL A 68 -4.86 0.02 -11.78
N VAL A 69 -5.59 -0.62 -10.86
CA VAL A 69 -6.74 -1.47 -11.18
C VAL A 69 -7.95 -0.94 -10.41
N MET A 70 -9.00 -0.59 -11.16
CA MET A 70 -10.31 -0.34 -10.60
C MET A 70 -10.95 -1.67 -10.21
N LEU A 71 -11.42 -1.77 -8.98
CA LEU A 71 -11.96 -2.99 -8.42
C LEU A 71 -13.39 -2.74 -7.94
N ASP A 72 -14.34 -3.48 -8.52
CA ASP A 72 -15.66 -3.63 -7.94
C ASP A 72 -15.59 -4.68 -6.83
N SER A 73 -15.98 -4.32 -5.61
CA SER A 73 -16.03 -5.25 -4.47
C SER A 73 -16.96 -6.44 -4.69
N ARG A 74 -17.87 -6.35 -5.66
CA ARG A 74 -18.80 -7.43 -6.07
C ARG A 74 -18.15 -8.41 -7.06
N ASP A 75 -17.04 -8.03 -7.69
CA ASP A 75 -16.27 -8.90 -8.57
C ASP A 75 -15.32 -9.79 -7.75
N LEU A 76 -15.91 -10.82 -7.15
CA LEU A 76 -15.20 -11.76 -6.28
C LEU A 76 -14.17 -12.61 -7.05
N GLU A 77 -14.35 -12.82 -8.35
CA GLU A 77 -13.43 -13.59 -9.17
C GLU A 77 -12.12 -12.83 -9.39
N THR A 78 -12.22 -11.57 -9.82
CA THR A 78 -11.05 -10.69 -9.97
C THR A 78 -10.33 -10.52 -8.64
N LEU A 79 -11.08 -10.25 -7.55
CA LEU A 79 -10.52 -10.11 -6.21
C LEU A 79 -9.76 -11.38 -5.79
N HIS A 80 -10.34 -12.57 -5.99
CA HIS A 80 -9.70 -13.84 -5.65
C HIS A 80 -8.43 -14.09 -6.47
N ASN A 81 -8.44 -13.77 -7.77
CA ASN A 81 -7.27 -13.91 -8.63
C ASN A 81 -6.14 -12.96 -8.23
N LEU A 82 -6.47 -11.72 -7.85
CA LEU A 82 -5.49 -10.78 -7.30
C LEU A 82 -4.85 -11.31 -6.01
N TRP A 83 -5.66 -11.83 -5.08
CA TRP A 83 -5.12 -12.41 -3.84
C TRP A 83 -4.18 -13.59 -4.07
N ARG A 84 -4.51 -14.45 -5.05
CA ARG A 84 -3.67 -15.61 -5.38
C ARG A 84 -2.34 -15.23 -6.04
N ALA A 85 -2.30 -14.10 -6.73
CA ALA A 85 -1.12 -13.65 -7.46
C ALA A 85 -0.23 -12.69 -6.65
N ALA A 86 -0.72 -12.18 -5.51
CA ALA A 86 0.00 -11.23 -4.68
C ALA A 86 0.86 -11.93 -3.62
N ASP A 87 2.08 -11.44 -3.41
CA ASP A 87 2.98 -11.85 -2.33
C ASP A 87 2.79 -10.96 -1.09
N VAL A 88 2.47 -9.68 -1.32
CA VAL A 88 2.31 -8.67 -0.27
C VAL A 88 1.03 -7.88 -0.48
N VAL A 89 0.32 -7.57 0.59
CA VAL A 89 -0.72 -6.53 0.61
C VAL A 89 -0.35 -5.46 1.62
N ILE A 90 -0.49 -4.19 1.24
CA ILE A 90 -0.43 -3.06 2.15
C ILE A 90 -1.78 -2.37 2.24
N GLU A 91 -2.19 -2.04 3.46
CA GLU A 91 -3.45 -1.35 3.73
C GLU A 91 -3.29 -0.39 4.92
N ASP A 92 -4.11 0.67 4.92
CA ASP A 92 -4.24 1.54 6.08
C ASP A 92 -5.37 1.02 7.00
N ILE A 93 -5.21 1.07 8.32
CA ILE A 93 -6.31 0.81 9.27
C ILE A 93 -7.19 2.05 9.32
N ALA A 94 -8.38 1.92 8.75
CA ALA A 94 -9.54 2.61 9.30
C ALA A 94 -10.28 1.58 10.17
N PRO A 95 -10.77 1.93 11.38
CA PRO A 95 -11.52 1.00 12.22
C PRO A 95 -12.69 0.39 11.44
N GLY A 96 -12.78 -0.94 11.32
CA GLY A 96 -13.87 -1.58 10.58
C GLY A 96 -13.76 -3.09 10.42
N PHE A 97 -14.92 -3.77 10.48
CA PHE A 97 -15.05 -5.22 10.30
C PHE A 97 -14.72 -5.69 8.87
N GLU A 98 -14.94 -4.83 7.88
CA GLU A 98 -14.86 -5.18 6.45
C GLU A 98 -13.44 -5.53 5.99
N LYS A 99 -12.42 -4.76 6.40
CA LYS A 99 -11.02 -5.05 6.06
C LYS A 99 -10.54 -6.38 6.62
N GLU A 100 -10.97 -6.71 7.84
CA GLU A 100 -10.63 -7.98 8.48
C GLU A 100 -11.32 -9.17 7.79
N VAL A 101 -12.57 -9.02 7.36
CA VAL A 101 -13.25 -10.04 6.54
C VAL A 101 -12.55 -10.23 5.19
N MET A 102 -12.19 -9.13 4.54
CA MET A 102 -11.49 -9.15 3.25
C MET A 102 -10.13 -9.85 3.38
N PHE A 103 -9.35 -9.53 4.41
CA PHE A 103 -8.07 -10.20 4.65
C PHE A 103 -8.22 -11.68 4.97
N ARG A 104 -9.24 -12.09 5.73
CA ARG A 104 -9.51 -13.53 5.97
C ARG A 104 -9.83 -14.27 4.69
N ALA A 105 -10.51 -13.64 3.73
CA ALA A 105 -10.72 -14.21 2.41
C ALA A 105 -9.40 -14.31 1.62
N ALA A 106 -8.57 -13.26 1.68
CA ALA A 106 -7.25 -13.23 1.06
C ALA A 106 -6.32 -14.34 1.60
N ALA A 107 -6.22 -14.48 2.93
CA ALA A 107 -5.38 -15.48 3.58
C ALA A 107 -5.82 -16.93 3.28
N LYS A 108 -7.13 -17.15 3.01
CA LYS A 108 -7.63 -18.44 2.53
C LYS A 108 -7.20 -18.71 1.08
N ALA A 109 -7.20 -17.69 0.24
CA ALA A 109 -6.81 -17.79 -1.16
C ALA A 109 -5.28 -17.95 -1.32
N ASN A 110 -4.50 -17.24 -0.49
CA ASN A 110 -3.05 -17.32 -0.44
C ASN A 110 -2.53 -17.33 1.02
N PRO A 111 -2.21 -18.51 1.58
CA PRO A 111 -1.66 -18.62 2.93
C PRO A 111 -0.27 -18.02 3.12
N ASN A 112 0.47 -17.75 2.04
CA ASN A 112 1.80 -17.13 2.08
C ASN A 112 1.75 -15.61 1.97
N LEU A 113 0.56 -15.01 1.83
CA LEU A 113 0.38 -13.58 1.67
C LEU A 113 0.87 -12.82 2.91
N ILE A 114 1.79 -11.88 2.72
CA ILE A 114 2.27 -10.98 3.76
C ILE A 114 1.31 -9.80 3.87
N ARG A 115 0.77 -9.55 5.07
CA ARG A 115 -0.05 -8.37 5.37
C ARG A 115 0.79 -7.30 6.04
N CYS A 116 0.88 -6.14 5.41
CA CYS A 116 1.45 -4.93 5.97
C CYS A 116 0.30 -3.98 6.27
N THR A 117 0.24 -3.48 7.49
CA THR A 117 -0.86 -2.64 7.93
C THR A 117 -0.31 -1.36 8.56
N ILE A 118 -0.70 -0.21 8.01
CA ILE A 118 -0.32 1.11 8.50
C ILE A 118 -1.44 1.66 9.37
N SER A 119 -1.12 2.17 10.55
CA SER A 119 -2.10 2.77 11.46
C SER A 119 -1.50 3.95 12.19
N ALA A 120 -2.32 4.92 12.55
CA ALA A 120 -1.89 6.07 13.33
C ALA A 120 -1.49 5.68 14.77
N TYR A 121 -2.26 4.80 15.41
CA TYR A 121 -2.11 4.45 16.82
C TYR A 121 -2.09 2.95 17.13
N GLY A 122 -1.97 2.09 16.11
CA GLY A 122 -2.04 0.64 16.26
C GLY A 122 -3.45 0.07 16.07
N ASN A 123 -3.59 -1.22 16.37
CA ASN A 123 -4.85 -1.99 16.28
C ASN A 123 -5.43 -2.35 17.67
N ALA A 124 -4.84 -1.82 18.74
CA ALA A 124 -5.27 -2.02 20.11
C ALA A 124 -4.77 -0.87 20.99
N GLY A 125 -5.44 -0.68 22.13
CA GLY A 125 -5.03 0.30 23.15
C GLY A 125 -5.94 1.52 23.20
N PRO A 126 -5.62 2.48 24.10
CA PRO A 126 -6.52 3.58 24.45
C PRO A 126 -6.70 4.63 23.35
N LEU A 127 -5.83 4.63 22.33
CA LEU A 127 -5.86 5.57 21.22
C LEU A 127 -6.43 4.96 19.93
N LEU A 128 -7.03 3.76 20.01
CA LEU A 128 -7.52 3.04 18.84
C LEU A 128 -8.54 3.85 18.02
N ASP A 129 -9.44 4.55 18.71
CA ASP A 129 -10.54 5.32 18.10
C ASP A 129 -10.19 6.79 17.87
N GLU A 130 -8.93 7.17 18.11
CA GLU A 130 -8.47 8.54 17.87
C GLU A 130 -8.35 8.82 16.36
N PRO A 131 -8.60 10.06 15.92
CA PRO A 131 -8.52 10.41 14.49
C PRO A 131 -7.13 10.12 13.92
N ALA A 132 -7.10 9.41 12.80
CA ALA A 132 -5.87 9.11 12.06
C ALA A 132 -5.38 10.35 11.29
N ASP A 133 -4.92 11.35 12.04
CA ASP A 133 -4.43 12.62 11.54
C ASP A 133 -2.93 12.75 11.80
N HIS A 134 -2.17 13.18 10.79
CA HIS A 134 -0.72 13.28 10.86
C HIS A 134 -0.25 14.25 11.94
N ASP A 135 -0.90 15.41 12.07
CA ASP A 135 -0.50 16.44 13.03
C ASP A 135 -0.82 16.01 14.45
N LEU A 136 -1.94 15.32 14.67
CA LEU A 136 -2.26 14.72 15.98
C LEU A 136 -1.23 13.67 16.38
N VAL A 137 -0.81 12.81 15.45
CA VAL A 137 0.25 11.82 15.71
C VAL A 137 1.55 12.54 16.04
N MET A 138 1.96 13.55 15.26
CA MET A 138 3.17 14.31 15.53
C MET A 138 3.13 15.06 16.88
N ALA A 139 1.98 15.63 17.24
CA ALA A 139 1.78 16.31 18.51
C ALA A 139 1.99 15.34 19.69
N ARG A 140 1.37 14.16 19.61
CA ARG A 140 1.47 13.13 20.66
C ARG A 140 2.87 12.52 20.76
N MET A 141 3.61 12.45 19.65
CA MET A 141 5.01 12.05 19.64
C MET A 141 5.97 13.14 20.16
N GLY A 142 5.45 14.32 20.53
CA GLY A 142 6.25 15.44 21.03
C GLY A 142 7.06 16.16 19.96
N ILE A 143 6.84 15.85 18.67
CA ILE A 143 7.55 16.48 17.54
C ILE A 143 7.18 17.96 17.47
N LEU A 144 5.88 18.26 17.54
CA LEU A 144 5.38 19.63 17.45
C LEU A 144 5.76 20.50 18.66
N ALA A 145 6.12 19.89 19.80
CA ALA A 145 6.62 20.63 20.96
C ALA A 145 8.03 21.23 20.71
N ASN A 146 8.80 20.63 19.81
CA ASN A 146 10.18 21.01 19.49
C ASN A 146 10.33 21.72 18.14
N GLN A 147 9.23 21.97 17.42
CA GLN A 147 9.27 22.78 16.21
C GLN A 147 9.11 24.25 16.59
N PRO A 148 10.19 25.07 16.60
CA PRO A 148 10.03 26.50 16.76
C PRO A 148 9.16 27.00 15.60
N SER A 149 8.08 27.69 15.96
CA SER A 149 7.24 28.40 15.01
C SER A 149 8.10 29.43 14.26
N PHE A 150 7.86 29.58 12.95
CA PHE A 150 8.60 30.42 11.99
C PHE A 150 9.22 31.71 12.53
#